data_AF-A0A0N4ZUS6-F1
#
_entry.id   AF-A0A0N4ZUS6-F1
#
_cell.length_a   1.000
_cell.length_b   1.000
_cell.length_c   1.000
_cell.angle_alpha   90.00
_cell.angle_beta   90.00
_cell.angle_gamma   90.00
#
_symmetry.space_group_name_H-M   'P 1'
#
loop_
_entity.id
_entity.type
_entity.pdbx_description
1 polymer ?
#
loop_
_entity_poly.entity_id
_entity_poly.type
_entity_poly.pdbx_seq_one_letter_code
_entity_poly.pdbx_strand_id
1 'polypeptide(L)'
;MDSECSDLVATWNVPMSKKVYKIEFEHGTTTGRRVVKIDGEVIINKNWQFKLVGKETFRLENAICSISIDALGIFSYEYSLEVAGKTFEKFQEQQKKSIVTWHTYIMGVPARICLDKDSMEVWVNGKKIETAGEFVDDGTETHFVFNNTECCIKNCSSGKKKIGVIHKLYINGKEINEEDKIGDIETS
;
A
#
# COMPACT_ATOMS: atom_id res chain seq x y z
N MET A 1 -14.05 20.23 35.85
CA MET A 1 -14.03 19.26 34.73
C MET A 1 -13.29 19.98 33.62
N ASP A 2 -11.98 19.94 33.71
CA ASP A 2 -11.11 20.60 32.73
C ASP A 2 -11.10 19.69 31.51
N SER A 3 -11.68 20.18 30.41
CA SER A 3 -11.52 19.53 29.12
C SER A 3 -10.04 19.54 28.80
N GLU A 4 -9.37 18.39 28.93
CA GLU A 4 -8.00 18.21 28.43
C GLU A 4 -8.01 18.62 26.96
N CYS A 5 -7.44 19.79 26.69
CA CYS A 5 -7.16 20.23 25.33
C CYS A 5 -6.11 19.25 24.81
N SER A 6 -6.58 18.22 24.12
CA SER A 6 -5.71 17.23 23.52
C SER A 6 -4.81 17.95 22.52
N ASP A 7 -3.50 17.96 22.77
CA ASP A 7 -2.49 18.48 21.83
C ASP A 7 -2.45 17.69 20.51
N LEU A 8 -3.33 16.69 20.31
CA LEU A 8 -3.45 15.90 19.09
C LEU A 8 -3.85 16.78 17.91
N VAL A 9 -2.93 16.92 16.96
CA VAL A 9 -3.09 17.79 15.79
C VAL A 9 -3.24 17.00 14.49
N ALA A 10 -2.81 15.74 14.44
CA ALA A 10 -2.93 14.91 13.26
C ALA A 10 -3.04 13.41 13.57
N THR A 11 -3.69 12.69 12.67
CA THR A 11 -3.80 11.23 12.71
C THR A 11 -3.74 10.66 11.30
N TRP A 12 -2.95 9.61 11.10
CA TRP A 12 -2.84 8.89 9.83
C TRP A 12 -3.03 7.38 10.04
N ASN A 13 -3.84 6.76 9.20
CA ASN A 13 -3.96 5.30 9.14
C ASN A 13 -3.09 4.79 8.00
N VAL A 14 -1.93 4.22 8.33
CA VAL A 14 -0.89 3.86 7.35
C VAL A 14 -0.95 2.35 7.09
N PRO A 15 -1.43 1.91 5.90
CA PRO A 15 -1.37 0.51 5.51
C PRO A 15 0.08 0.12 5.25
N MET A 16 0.58 -0.87 6.01
CA MET A 16 1.90 -1.46 5.85
C MET A 16 1.78 -2.97 5.68
N SER A 17 2.90 -3.68 5.51
CA SER A 17 2.91 -5.11 5.19
C SER A 17 2.23 -5.98 6.25
N LYS A 18 2.40 -5.68 7.55
CA LYS A 18 1.83 -6.51 8.63
C LYS A 18 0.38 -6.16 8.94
N LYS A 19 0.03 -4.87 8.89
CA LYS A 19 -1.30 -4.33 9.23
C LYS A 19 -1.41 -2.85 8.85
N VAL A 20 -2.58 -2.28 9.10
CA VAL A 20 -2.76 -0.83 9.14
C VAL A 20 -2.38 -0.31 10.52
N TYR A 21 -1.45 0.65 10.57
CA TYR A 21 -1.01 1.29 11.81
C TYR A 21 -1.66 2.66 11.97
N LYS A 22 -2.09 2.99 13.18
CA LYS A 22 -2.57 4.33 13.52
C LYS A 22 -1.40 5.16 14.04
N ILE A 23 -1.05 6.22 13.32
CA ILE A 23 -0.03 7.19 13.73
C ILE A 23 -0.75 8.44 14.23
N GLU A 24 -0.38 8.89 15.43
CA GLU A 24 -0.92 10.10 16.05
C GLU A 24 0.21 11.07 16.35
N PHE A 25 -0.05 12.36 16.11
CA PHE A 25 0.92 13.41 16.38
C PHE A 25 0.32 14.49 17.27
N GLU A 26 1.00 14.75 18.39
CA GLU A 26 0.68 15.84 19.29
C GLU A 26 1.71 16.96 19.15
N HIS A 27 1.24 18.20 19.10
CA HIS A 27 2.09 19.38 19.01
C HIS A 27 1.59 20.50 19.92
N GLY A 28 2.32 20.74 21.01
CA GLY A 28 2.07 21.86 21.92
C GLY A 28 2.71 23.14 21.37
N THR A 29 1.90 24.06 20.85
CA THR A 29 2.36 25.30 20.20
C THR A 29 2.94 26.34 21.17
N THR A 30 2.70 26.19 22.49
CA THR A 30 3.29 27.05 23.53
C THR A 30 4.70 26.61 23.94
N THR A 31 4.93 25.30 24.03
CA THR A 31 6.19 24.72 24.55
C THR A 31 7.08 24.11 23.46
N GLY A 32 6.53 23.94 22.25
CA GLY A 32 7.15 23.12 21.21
C GLY A 32 7.14 21.63 21.54
N ARG A 33 6.26 21.18 22.46
CA ARG A 33 6.13 19.76 22.80
C ARG A 33 5.72 18.97 21.57
N ARG A 34 6.38 17.83 21.31
CA ARG A 34 6.07 16.94 20.18
C ARG A 34 6.00 15.51 20.67
N VAL A 35 4.89 14.83 20.39
CA VAL A 35 4.73 13.41 20.69
C VAL A 35 4.23 12.68 19.46
N VAL A 36 4.92 11.59 19.10
CA VAL A 36 4.46 10.66 18.07
C VAL A 36 4.05 9.36 18.75
N LYS A 37 2.84 8.89 18.45
CA LYS A 37 2.35 7.58 18.89
C LYS A 37 2.06 6.69 17.70
N ILE A 38 2.34 5.39 17.85
CA ILE A 38 1.96 4.34 16.90
C ILE A 38 1.09 3.34 17.66
N ASP A 39 -0.15 3.16 17.22
CA ASP A 39 -1.15 2.31 17.87
C ASP A 39 -1.30 2.58 19.38
N GLY A 40 -1.18 3.86 19.76
CA GLY A 40 -1.24 4.32 21.15
C GLY A 40 0.09 4.28 21.91
N GLU A 41 1.12 3.60 21.39
CA GLU A 41 2.45 3.55 22.01
C GLU A 41 3.28 4.78 21.63
N VAL A 42 3.84 5.48 22.63
CA VAL A 42 4.67 6.67 22.42
C VAL A 42 6.06 6.27 21.92
N ILE A 43 6.41 6.69 20.70
CA ILE A 43 7.72 6.42 20.10
C ILE A 43 8.65 7.64 20.07
N ILE A 44 8.08 8.85 20.11
CA ILE A 44 8.81 10.10 20.26
C ILE A 44 8.10 10.91 21.33
N ASN A 45 8.86 11.43 22.30
CA ASN A 45 8.35 12.36 23.30
C ASN A 45 9.39 13.46 23.58
N LYS A 46 9.17 14.64 23.00
CA LYS A 46 9.98 15.83 23.22
C LYS A 46 9.14 16.84 23.99
N ASN A 47 9.51 17.09 25.24
CA ASN A 47 8.75 17.99 26.12
C ASN A 47 8.92 19.48 25.79
N TRP A 48 9.98 19.84 25.08
CA TRP A 48 10.28 21.22 24.73
C TRP A 48 11.07 21.30 23.42
N GLN A 49 10.72 22.27 22.57
CA GLN A 49 11.50 22.66 21.38
C GLN A 49 11.45 24.17 21.22
N PHE A 50 12.60 24.79 20.92
CA PHE A 50 12.67 26.22 20.65
C PHE A 50 11.96 26.60 19.33
N LYS A 51 12.12 25.77 18.30
CA LYS A 51 11.44 25.96 17.00
C LYS A 51 10.15 25.14 16.98
N LEU A 52 9.04 25.79 16.64
CA LEU A 52 7.75 25.13 16.49
C LEU A 52 7.64 24.37 15.15
N VAL A 53 8.27 24.88 14.10
CA VAL A 53 8.43 24.18 12.81
C VAL A 53 9.59 23.18 12.84
N GLY A 54 9.57 22.19 11.96
CA GLY A 54 10.64 21.19 11.84
C GLY A 54 10.14 19.82 11.39
N LYS A 55 10.95 18.79 11.61
CA LYS A 55 10.67 17.42 11.18
C LYS A 55 10.98 16.44 12.30
N GLU A 56 10.11 15.45 12.47
CA GLU A 56 10.31 14.30 13.35
C GLU A 56 10.38 13.04 12.51
N THR A 57 11.51 12.34 12.55
CA THR A 57 11.75 11.13 11.76
C THR A 57 11.74 9.89 12.66
N PHE A 58 11.06 8.85 12.21
CA PHE A 58 10.94 7.58 12.93
C PHE A 58 10.86 6.41 11.95
N ARG A 59 10.93 5.19 12.48
CA ARG A 59 10.81 3.96 11.69
C ARG A 59 9.44 3.33 11.90
N LEU A 60 8.81 2.89 10.82
CA LEU A 60 7.61 2.07 10.83
C LEU A 60 7.90 0.80 10.00
N GLU A 61 8.00 -0.34 10.68
CA GLU A 61 8.53 -1.58 10.09
C GLU A 61 9.89 -1.34 9.41
N ASN A 62 9.97 -1.56 8.09
CA ASN A 62 11.18 -1.37 7.29
C ASN A 62 11.25 0.03 6.65
N ALA A 63 10.20 0.85 6.77
CA ALA A 63 10.11 2.17 6.16
C ALA A 63 10.61 3.28 7.11
N ILE A 64 11.28 4.28 6.52
CA ILE A 64 11.56 5.55 7.20
C ILE A 64 10.35 6.47 7.00
N CYS A 65 9.78 6.93 8.09
CA CYS A 65 8.65 7.86 8.11
C CYS A 65 9.11 9.21 8.66
N SER A 66 8.42 10.27 8.28
CA SER A 66 8.67 11.57 8.89
C SER A 66 7.44 12.46 8.92
N ILE A 67 7.24 13.13 10.04
CA ILE A 67 6.21 14.15 10.21
C ILE A 67 6.88 15.52 10.08
N SER A 68 6.42 16.33 9.14
CA SER A 68 6.86 17.73 9.00
C SER A 68 5.83 18.66 9.62
N ILE A 69 6.33 19.73 10.24
CA ILE A 69 5.56 20.82 10.81
C ILE A 69 5.97 22.07 10.05
N ASP A 70 5.06 22.57 9.23
CA ASP A 70 5.29 23.74 8.39
C ASP A 70 4.38 24.88 8.84
N ALA A 71 4.87 26.12 8.75
CA ALA A 71 4.07 27.29 9.11
C ALA A 71 3.05 27.55 7.99
N LEU A 72 1.77 27.55 8.35
CA LEU A 72 0.68 27.90 7.45
C LEU A 72 0.18 29.29 7.85
N GLY A 73 0.76 30.34 7.27
CA GLY A 73 0.48 31.73 7.67
C GLY A 73 1.16 32.14 8.98
N ILE A 74 0.53 33.03 9.74
CA ILE A 74 1.17 33.70 10.89
C ILE A 74 0.95 32.94 12.21
N PHE A 75 -0.19 32.26 12.38
CA PHE A 75 -0.59 31.64 13.65
C PHE A 75 -1.06 30.19 13.53
N SER A 76 -0.83 29.55 12.38
CA SER A 76 -1.25 28.16 12.14
C SER A 76 -0.11 27.33 11.57
N TYR A 77 -0.27 26.01 11.70
CA TYR A 77 0.68 25.02 11.24
C TYR A 77 -0.05 23.97 10.41
N GLU A 78 0.65 23.45 9.41
CA GLU A 78 0.25 22.22 8.73
C GLU A 78 1.14 21.06 9.16
N TYR A 79 0.57 19.87 9.10
CA TYR A 79 1.23 18.63 9.48
C TYR A 79 1.13 17.65 8.32
N SER A 80 2.28 17.23 7.81
CA SER A 80 2.35 16.27 6.71
C SER A 80 3.16 15.05 7.14
N LEU A 81 2.74 13.89 6.65
CA LEU A 81 3.45 12.63 6.85
C LEU A 81 4.10 12.22 5.53
N GLU A 82 5.36 11.81 5.60
CA GLU A 82 6.04 11.07 4.55
C GLU A 82 6.27 9.62 5.00
N VAL A 83 6.07 8.67 4.10
CA VAL A 83 6.32 7.24 4.30
C VAL A 83 7.22 6.74 3.17
N ALA A 84 8.37 6.17 3.51
CA ALA A 84 9.37 5.71 2.54
C ALA A 84 9.77 6.78 1.51
N GLY A 85 9.92 8.03 1.95
CA GLY A 85 10.32 9.17 1.12
C GLY A 85 9.22 9.69 0.17
N LYS A 86 7.96 9.31 0.38
CA LYS A 86 6.80 9.77 -0.39
C LYS A 86 5.83 10.49 0.53
N THR A 87 5.18 11.55 0.04
CA THR A 87 4.05 12.15 0.75
C THR A 87 2.98 11.09 1.01
N PHE A 88 2.26 11.22 2.12
CA PHE A 88 1.25 10.23 2.49
C PHE A 88 0.18 10.04 1.41
N GLU A 89 -0.22 11.10 0.71
CA GLU A 89 -1.16 11.01 -0.42
C GLU A 89 -0.59 10.14 -1.55
N LYS A 90 0.66 10.38 -1.97
CA LYS A 90 1.33 9.57 -3.00
C LYS A 90 1.52 8.14 -2.55
N PHE A 91 1.83 7.92 -1.28
CA PHE A 91 1.90 6.59 -0.69
C PHE A 91 0.55 5.87 -0.80
N GLN A 92 -0.54 6.52 -0.40
CA GLN A 92 -1.89 5.96 -0.51
C GLN A 92 -2.31 5.68 -1.96
N GLU A 93 -1.98 6.57 -2.89
CA GLU A 93 -2.22 6.35 -4.31
C GLU A 93 -1.46 5.15 -4.85
N GLN A 94 -0.19 5.00 -4.49
CA GLN A 94 0.61 3.85 -4.92
C GLN A 94 0.02 2.56 -4.36
N GLN A 95 -0.33 2.53 -3.08
CA GLN A 95 -0.96 1.37 -2.47
C GLN A 95 -2.22 0.95 -3.25
N LYS A 96 -3.08 1.92 -3.60
CA LYS A 96 -4.27 1.67 -4.44
C LYS A 96 -3.93 1.15 -5.84
N LYS A 97 -2.82 1.61 -6.42
CA LYS A 97 -2.39 1.26 -7.79
C LYS A 97 -1.54 -0.02 -7.82
N SER A 98 -1.05 -0.54 -6.70
CA SER A 98 -0.06 -1.62 -6.63
C SER A 98 -0.64 -3.01 -6.87
N ILE A 99 -1.95 -3.21 -6.66
CA ILE A 99 -2.59 -4.52 -6.82
C ILE A 99 -3.26 -4.65 -8.20
N VAL A 100 -2.95 -5.72 -8.91
CA VAL A 100 -3.76 -6.20 -10.05
C VAL A 100 -4.61 -7.37 -9.56
N THR A 101 -5.89 -7.41 -9.93
CA THR A 101 -6.79 -8.49 -9.52
C THR A 101 -7.56 -9.05 -10.71
N TRP A 102 -7.56 -10.37 -10.83
CA TRP A 102 -8.40 -11.13 -11.74
C TRP A 102 -9.43 -11.92 -10.95
N HIS A 103 -10.65 -11.96 -11.48
CA HIS A 103 -11.71 -12.84 -11.02
C HIS A 103 -12.02 -13.79 -12.17
N THR A 104 -11.94 -15.09 -11.93
CA THR A 104 -12.05 -16.14 -12.96
C THR A 104 -12.50 -17.45 -12.33
N TYR A 105 -12.58 -18.52 -13.13
CA TYR A 105 -12.88 -19.87 -12.68
C TYR A 105 -11.72 -20.81 -13.03
N ILE A 106 -11.26 -21.58 -12.04
CA ILE A 106 -10.27 -22.64 -12.23
C ILE A 106 -10.98 -23.97 -11.96
N MET A 107 -11.10 -24.81 -12.99
CA MET A 107 -11.81 -26.09 -12.91
C MET A 107 -13.26 -25.94 -12.41
N GLY A 108 -13.96 -24.88 -12.84
CA GLY A 108 -15.33 -24.57 -12.42
C GLY A 108 -15.46 -23.94 -11.03
N VAL A 109 -14.35 -23.72 -10.31
CA VAL A 109 -14.36 -23.10 -8.98
C VAL A 109 -14.00 -21.61 -9.10
N PRO A 110 -14.79 -20.68 -8.52
CA PRO A 110 -14.43 -19.27 -8.47
C PRO A 110 -13.06 -19.04 -7.83
N ALA A 111 -12.23 -18.24 -8.49
CA ALA A 111 -10.91 -17.87 -8.03
C ALA A 111 -10.69 -16.36 -8.16
N ARG A 112 -10.24 -15.73 -7.06
CA ARG A 112 -9.71 -14.37 -7.06
C ARG A 112 -8.19 -14.42 -6.97
N ILE A 113 -7.54 -14.02 -8.04
CA ILE A 113 -6.08 -13.98 -8.16
C ILE A 113 -5.64 -12.53 -8.05
N CYS A 114 -4.73 -12.22 -7.13
CA CYS A 114 -4.18 -10.88 -6.95
C CYS A 114 -2.65 -10.93 -7.13
N LEU A 115 -2.11 -10.00 -7.90
CA LEU A 115 -0.68 -9.71 -7.98
C LEU A 115 -0.40 -8.38 -7.27
N ASP A 116 0.47 -8.40 -6.27
CA ASP A 116 1.09 -7.19 -5.74
C ASP A 116 2.29 -6.82 -6.62
N LYS A 117 2.20 -5.71 -7.36
CA LYS A 117 3.23 -5.31 -8.35
C LYS A 117 4.53 -4.84 -7.73
N ASP A 118 4.53 -4.49 -6.44
CA ASP A 118 5.73 -3.98 -5.77
C ASP A 118 6.56 -5.14 -5.21
N SER A 119 5.89 -6.11 -4.56
CA SER A 119 6.52 -7.31 -4.00
C SER A 119 6.59 -8.48 -4.97
N MET A 120 5.85 -8.43 -6.08
CA MET A 120 5.61 -9.52 -7.02
C MET A 120 4.97 -10.76 -6.37
N GLU A 121 4.31 -10.60 -5.22
CA GLU A 121 3.62 -11.70 -4.53
C GLU A 121 2.26 -12.00 -5.18
N VAL A 122 1.94 -13.29 -5.31
CA VAL A 122 0.67 -13.78 -5.84
C VAL A 122 -0.19 -14.35 -4.71
N TRP A 123 -1.44 -13.93 -4.68
CA TRP A 123 -2.46 -14.37 -3.72
C TRP A 123 -3.65 -14.98 -4.46
N VAL A 124 -4.10 -16.15 -4.03
CA VAL A 124 -5.32 -16.80 -4.54
C VAL A 124 -6.31 -16.99 -3.41
N ASN A 125 -7.52 -16.45 -3.56
CA ASN A 125 -8.58 -16.49 -2.56
C ASN A 125 -8.12 -16.03 -1.16
N GLY A 126 -7.25 -15.00 -1.11
CA GLY A 126 -6.72 -14.43 0.13
C GLY A 126 -5.57 -15.21 0.77
N LYS A 127 -5.04 -16.25 0.11
CA LYS A 127 -3.85 -16.99 0.56
C LYS A 127 -2.68 -16.76 -0.38
N LYS A 128 -1.50 -16.44 0.17
CA LYS A 128 -0.26 -16.33 -0.60
C LYS A 128 0.10 -17.70 -1.17
N ILE A 129 0.43 -17.76 -2.45
CA ILE A 129 0.84 -18.98 -3.16
C ILE A 129 2.33 -18.91 -3.47
N GLU A 130 2.98 -20.07 -3.51
CA GLU A 130 4.37 -20.18 -3.95
C GLU A 130 4.47 -19.96 -5.47
N THR A 131 5.45 -19.17 -5.88
CA THR A 131 5.64 -18.75 -7.27
C THR A 131 7.06 -19.00 -7.73
N ALA A 132 7.23 -19.34 -9.00
CA ALA A 132 8.52 -19.38 -9.69
C ALA A 132 8.59 -18.27 -10.74
N GLY A 133 9.65 -17.45 -10.70
CA GLY A 133 9.87 -16.38 -11.68
C GLY A 133 10.80 -16.84 -12.80
N GLU A 134 10.45 -16.51 -14.05
CA GLU A 134 11.27 -16.75 -15.24
C GLU A 134 11.45 -15.44 -16.03
N PHE A 135 12.68 -15.18 -16.50
CA PHE A 135 12.97 -14.06 -17.39
C PHE A 135 12.87 -14.54 -18.84
N VAL A 136 12.04 -13.88 -19.63
CA VAL A 136 11.82 -14.17 -21.05
C VAL A 136 12.15 -12.94 -21.89
N ASP A 137 12.35 -13.11 -23.20
CA ASP A 137 12.73 -12.02 -24.11
C ASP A 137 11.76 -10.82 -24.07
N ASP A 138 10.48 -11.08 -23.82
CA ASP A 138 9.41 -10.07 -23.77
C ASP A 138 9.01 -9.62 -22.35
N GLY A 139 9.74 -10.02 -21.31
CA GLY A 139 9.53 -9.57 -19.94
C GLY A 139 9.78 -10.62 -18.85
N THR A 140 8.86 -10.73 -17.90
CA THR A 140 8.95 -11.68 -16.78
C THR A 140 7.68 -12.50 -16.69
N GLU A 141 7.82 -13.80 -16.48
CA GLU A 141 6.73 -14.72 -16.22
C GLU A 141 6.76 -15.15 -14.75
N THR A 142 5.60 -15.17 -14.09
CA THR A 142 5.44 -15.64 -12.72
C THR A 142 4.51 -16.84 -12.73
N HIS A 143 5.08 -18.02 -12.56
CA HIS A 143 4.37 -19.31 -12.62
C HIS A 143 3.91 -19.74 -11.24
N PHE A 144 2.71 -20.30 -11.16
CA PHE A 144 2.17 -20.90 -9.95
C PHE A 144 1.15 -21.98 -10.31
N VAL A 145 0.88 -22.88 -9.35
CA VAL A 145 -0.13 -23.93 -9.51
C VAL A 145 -1.24 -23.70 -8.50
N PHE A 146 -2.49 -23.74 -8.95
CA PHE A 146 -3.67 -23.69 -8.09
C PHE A 146 -4.65 -24.79 -8.49
N ASN A 147 -5.11 -25.61 -7.54
CA ASN A 147 -5.99 -26.75 -7.79
C ASN A 147 -5.51 -27.64 -8.96
N ASN A 148 -4.22 -27.97 -8.97
CA ASN A 148 -3.59 -28.80 -10.01
C ASN A 148 -3.69 -28.22 -11.44
N THR A 149 -3.92 -26.91 -11.54
CA THR A 149 -4.00 -26.15 -12.80
C THR A 149 -2.82 -25.19 -12.88
N GLU A 150 -2.14 -25.20 -14.02
CA GLU A 150 -1.00 -24.32 -14.27
C GLU A 150 -1.48 -22.91 -14.60
N CYS A 151 -0.93 -21.94 -13.87
CA CYS A 151 -1.21 -20.53 -14.03
C CYS A 151 0.09 -19.76 -14.25
N CYS A 152 0.03 -18.71 -15.05
CA CYS A 152 1.17 -17.83 -15.30
C CYS A 152 0.68 -16.38 -15.37
N ILE A 153 1.40 -15.47 -14.71
CA ILE A 153 1.24 -14.04 -14.90
C ILE A 153 2.42 -13.53 -15.72
N LYS A 154 2.13 -12.93 -16.88
CA LYS A 154 3.14 -12.34 -17.77
C LYS A 154 3.16 -10.82 -17.62
N ASN A 155 4.38 -10.29 -17.50
CA ASN A 155 4.65 -8.86 -17.46
C ASN A 155 5.11 -8.41 -18.83
N CYS A 156 4.22 -7.83 -19.63
CA CYS A 156 4.54 -7.36 -20.98
C CYS A 156 4.75 -5.84 -20.98
N SER A 157 5.78 -5.36 -21.68
CA SER A 157 5.91 -3.94 -21.99
C SER A 157 4.77 -3.51 -22.92
N SER A 158 4.02 -2.47 -22.56
CA SER A 158 2.91 -1.97 -23.39
C SER A 158 3.34 -1.31 -24.71
N GLY A 159 4.65 -1.15 -24.96
CA GLY A 159 5.20 -0.41 -26.09
C GLY A 159 4.90 1.10 -26.08
N LYS A 160 4.02 1.57 -25.19
CA LYS A 160 3.63 2.98 -25.02
C LYS A 160 4.14 3.48 -23.67
N LYS A 161 5.09 4.44 -23.69
CA LYS A 161 5.68 5.06 -22.49
C LYS A 161 4.67 5.50 -21.41
N LYS A 162 3.43 5.85 -21.79
CA LYS A 162 2.37 6.31 -20.86
C LYS A 162 1.60 5.20 -20.14
N ILE A 163 1.58 3.96 -20.64
CA ILE A 163 0.74 2.87 -20.08
C ILE A 163 1.52 2.03 -19.07
N GLY A 164 2.85 1.91 -19.23
CA GLY A 164 3.72 1.16 -18.32
C GLY A 164 3.72 -0.35 -18.62
N VAL A 165 4.01 -1.15 -17.59
CA VAL A 165 3.99 -2.62 -17.65
C VAL A 165 2.54 -3.11 -17.53
N ILE A 166 2.14 -3.99 -18.43
CA ILE A 166 0.83 -4.64 -18.40
C ILE A 166 1.03 -6.04 -17.81
N HIS A 167 0.16 -6.40 -16.87
CA HIS A 167 0.12 -7.74 -16.30
C HIS A 167 -1.04 -8.50 -16.92
N LYS A 168 -0.77 -9.72 -17.39
CA LYS A 168 -1.75 -10.60 -18.02
C LYS A 168 -1.75 -11.95 -17.32
N LEU A 169 -2.92 -12.46 -16.99
CA LEU A 169 -3.08 -13.78 -16.38
C LEU A 169 -3.36 -14.82 -17.48
N TYR A 170 -2.69 -15.97 -17.39
CA TYR A 170 -2.90 -17.14 -18.22
C TYR A 170 -3.23 -18.35 -17.35
N ILE A 171 -4.22 -19.14 -17.77
CA ILE A 171 -4.62 -20.40 -17.13
C ILE A 171 -4.60 -21.48 -18.22
N ASN A 172 -3.82 -22.55 -18.01
CA ASN A 172 -3.57 -23.59 -19.03
C ASN A 172 -3.20 -23.00 -20.41
N GLY A 173 -2.40 -21.93 -20.41
CA GLY A 173 -1.96 -21.24 -21.64
C GLY A 173 -3.00 -20.29 -22.27
N LYS A 174 -4.23 -20.21 -21.75
CA LYS A 174 -5.26 -19.26 -22.24
C LYS A 174 -5.22 -17.96 -21.44
N GLU A 175 -5.11 -16.83 -22.14
CA GLU A 175 -5.21 -15.49 -21.52
C GLU A 175 -6.61 -15.27 -20.94
N ILE A 176 -6.67 -14.78 -19.70
CA ILE A 176 -7.91 -14.37 -19.04
C ILE A 176 -8.12 -12.88 -19.30
N ASN A 177 -9.10 -12.57 -20.15
CA ASN A 177 -9.43 -11.19 -20.48
C ASN A 177 -10.35 -10.59 -19.43
N GLU A 178 -10.47 -9.26 -19.42
CA GLU A 178 -11.43 -8.58 -18.54
C GLU A 178 -12.90 -8.92 -18.86
N GLU A 179 -13.18 -9.49 -20.04
CA GLU A 179 -14.53 -9.88 -20.49
C GLU A 179 -14.92 -11.30 -20.05
N ASP A 180 -13.97 -12.17 -19.67
CA ASP A 180 -14.26 -13.49 -19.08
C ASP A 180 -14.76 -13.36 -17.61
N LYS A 181 -14.97 -12.12 -17.12
CA LYS A 181 -15.47 -11.81 -15.77
C LYS A 181 -16.95 -12.16 -15.57
N ILE A 182 -17.71 -12.46 -16.63
CA ILE A 182 -19.13 -12.86 -16.55
C ILE A 182 -19.46 -13.82 -17.70
N GLY A 183 -19.50 -15.13 -17.42
CA GLY A 183 -20.07 -16.15 -18.30
C GLY A 183 -19.99 -17.51 -17.60
N ASP A 184 -21.03 -18.31 -17.40
CA ASP A 184 -22.41 -18.28 -17.87
C ASP A 184 -23.30 -18.87 -16.77
N ILE A 185 -24.29 -18.12 -16.29
CA ILE A 185 -25.51 -18.72 -15.70
C ILE A 185 -26.49 -18.80 -16.86
N GLU A 186 -26.29 -19.74 -17.77
CA GLU A 186 -27.38 -20.24 -18.59
C GLU A 186 -28.14 -21.26 -17.75
N THR A 187 -29.29 -20.82 -17.24
CA THR A 187 -30.34 -21.69 -16.72
C THR A 187 -30.80 -22.64 -17.83
N SER A 188 -30.65 -23.95 -17.59
CA SER A 188 -31.49 -24.99 -18.19
C SER A 188 -32.49 -25.49 -17.15
#